data_AF-E0TB65-F1
#
_entry.id   AF-E0TB65-F1
#
_cell.length_a   1.000
_cell.length_b   1.000
_cell.length_c   1.000
_cell.angle_alpha   90.00
_cell.angle_beta   90.00
_cell.angle_gamma   90.00
#
_symmetry.space_group_name_H-M   'P 1'
#
loop_
_entity.id
_entity.type
_entity.pdbx_description
1 polymer ?
#
loop_
_entity_poly.entity_id
_entity_poly.type
_entity_poly.pdbx_seq_one_letter_code
_entity_poly.pdbx_strand_id
1 'polypeptide(L)'
;MNHFTAAPAPPAPLRRLLGEVAPSLAAALGGPLAGAAADILSKRVLGGQPSTADDWGPIIEATGRGDPETVGAIKEAEIAFRHAVLDSRIDLARIAAADRADARAREVKTKDPTPAILGMGIISGFFVTLIFMVALPVPEGAGTMFSIMLGALATMTAAVVNYYFGSSAESAVKTRLIGGLR
;
A
#
# COMPACT_ATOMS: atom_id res chain seq x y z
N MET A 1 1.23 21.61 16.06
CA MET A 1 1.13 20.39 16.89
C MET A 1 -0.17 19.70 16.53
N ASN A 2 -0.09 18.68 15.67
CA ASN A 2 -1.27 17.93 15.25
C ASN A 2 -1.58 16.90 16.34
N HIS A 3 -2.56 17.19 17.19
CA HIS A 3 -3.16 16.22 18.08
C HIS A 3 -3.98 15.23 17.25
N PHE A 4 -3.31 14.23 16.66
CA PHE A 4 -3.97 12.96 16.35
C PHE A 4 -4.15 12.23 17.69
N THR A 5 -5.15 12.65 18.47
CA THR A 5 -5.64 11.81 19.56
C THR A 5 -6.15 10.54 18.91
N ALA A 6 -5.49 9.42 19.20
CA ALA A 6 -5.99 8.12 18.77
C ALA A 6 -7.41 7.99 19.30
N ALA A 7 -8.38 7.77 18.41
CA ALA A 7 -9.75 7.46 18.79
C ALA A 7 -9.72 6.37 19.88
N PRO A 8 -10.42 6.55 21.02
CA PRO A 8 -10.47 5.51 22.04
C PRO A 8 -10.94 4.20 21.40
N ALA A 9 -10.26 3.11 21.74
CA ALA A 9 -10.59 1.81 21.19
C ALA A 9 -12.07 1.46 21.48
N PRO A 10 -12.79 0.86 20.51
CA PRO A 10 -14.17 0.47 20.72
C PRO A 10 -14.29 -0.53 21.88
N PRO A 11 -15.39 -0.49 22.65
CA PRO A 11 -15.59 -1.41 23.76
C PRO A 11 -15.73 -2.86 23.29
N ALA A 12 -15.47 -3.81 24.20
CA ALA A 12 -15.38 -5.23 23.88
C ALA A 12 -16.60 -5.83 23.13
N PRO A 13 -17.87 -5.47 23.45
CA PRO A 13 -19.03 -6.00 22.73
C PRO A 13 -19.04 -5.57 21.26
N LEU A 14 -18.80 -4.28 20.99
CA LEU A 14 -18.75 -3.73 19.64
C LEU A 14 -17.58 -4.32 18.84
N ARG A 15 -16.41 -4.50 19.48
CA ARG A 15 -15.26 -5.15 18.86
C ARG A 15 -15.54 -6.57 18.39
N ARG A 16 -16.29 -7.36 19.18
CA ARG A 16 -16.65 -8.73 18.80
C ARG A 16 -17.58 -8.75 17.59
N LEU A 17 -18.63 -7.93 17.61
CA LEU A 17 -19.55 -7.79 16.48
C LEU A 17 -18.80 -7.38 15.20
N LEU A 18 -18.00 -6.32 15.27
CA LEU A 18 -17.21 -5.86 14.13
C LEU A 18 -16.20 -6.93 13.67
N GLY A 19 -15.60 -7.68 14.58
CA GLY A 19 -14.72 -8.79 14.22
C GLY A 19 -15.40 -9.87 13.36
N GLU A 20 -16.71 -10.10 13.57
CA GLU A 20 -17.49 -11.08 12.84
C GLU A 20 -18.02 -10.55 11.49
N VAL A 21 -18.52 -9.31 11.46
CA VAL A 21 -19.26 -8.79 10.28
C VAL A 21 -18.50 -7.71 9.50
N ALA A 22 -17.46 -7.11 10.07
CA ALA A 22 -16.67 -6.00 9.52
C ALA A 22 -15.19 -6.05 9.97
N PRO A 23 -14.45 -7.10 9.59
CA PRO A 23 -13.11 -7.36 10.13
C PRO A 23 -12.09 -6.27 9.78
N SER A 24 -12.21 -5.60 8.62
CA SER A 24 -11.27 -4.56 8.22
C SER A 24 -11.45 -3.30 9.07
N LEU A 25 -12.70 -2.91 9.34
CA LEU A 25 -13.02 -1.85 10.30
C LEU A 25 -12.54 -2.21 11.69
N ALA A 26 -12.78 -3.44 12.17
CA ALA A 26 -12.32 -3.88 13.49
C ALA A 26 -10.80 -3.76 13.65
N ALA A 27 -10.03 -4.17 12.62
CA ALA A 27 -8.58 -4.03 12.61
C ALA A 27 -8.13 -2.56 12.57
N ALA A 28 -8.79 -1.74 11.75
CA ALA A 28 -8.45 -0.33 11.59
C ALA A 28 -8.71 0.51 12.85
N LEU A 29 -9.77 0.20 13.59
CA LEU A 29 -10.14 0.86 14.85
C LEU A 29 -9.14 0.65 15.99
N GLY A 30 -8.29 -0.39 15.90
CA GLY A 30 -7.17 -0.60 16.82
C GLY A 30 -5.83 -0.09 16.30
N GLY A 31 -5.81 0.60 15.15
CA GLY A 31 -4.61 0.94 14.43
C GLY A 31 -4.51 2.42 14.03
N PRO A 32 -3.54 2.78 13.17
CA PRO A 32 -3.30 4.18 12.77
C PRO A 32 -4.45 4.82 11.98
N LEU A 33 -5.40 4.01 11.50
CA LEU A 33 -6.57 4.48 10.76
C LEU A 33 -7.84 4.55 11.62
N ALA A 34 -7.72 4.47 12.95
CA ALA A 34 -8.87 4.37 13.85
C ALA A 34 -9.86 5.52 13.70
N GLY A 35 -9.38 6.76 13.55
CA GLY A 35 -10.26 7.92 13.37
C GLY A 35 -11.09 7.85 12.09
N ALA A 36 -10.48 7.46 10.97
CA ALA A 36 -11.17 7.33 9.69
C ALA A 36 -12.16 6.15 9.67
N ALA A 37 -11.79 5.04 10.30
CA ALA A 37 -12.67 3.88 10.44
C ALA A 37 -13.88 4.20 11.34
N ALA A 38 -13.67 4.93 12.45
CA ALA A 38 -14.74 5.36 13.34
C ALA A 38 -15.70 6.32 12.63
N ASP A 39 -15.18 7.28 11.86
CA ASP A 39 -15.98 8.25 11.09
C ASP A 39 -16.86 7.55 10.02
N ILE A 40 -16.30 6.61 9.26
CA ILE A 40 -17.05 5.86 8.25
C ILE A 40 -18.15 4.98 8.89
N LEU A 41 -17.82 4.31 9.99
CA LEU A 41 -18.78 3.48 10.73
C LEU A 41 -19.92 4.34 11.31
N SER A 42 -19.58 5.44 11.96
CA SER A 42 -20.49 6.43 12.53
C SER A 42 -21.46 6.97 11.47
N LYS A 43 -20.95 7.44 10.33
CA LYS A 43 -21.78 7.96 9.22
C LYS A 43 -22.80 6.97 8.71
N ARG A 44 -22.43 5.69 8.62
CA ARG A 44 -23.29 4.64 8.06
C ARG A 44 -24.30 4.10 9.06
N VAL A 45 -23.90 3.93 10.33
CA VAL A 45 -24.77 3.40 11.39
C VAL A 45 -25.72 4.47 11.95
N LEU A 46 -25.30 5.73 12.00
CA LEU A 46 -26.08 6.83 12.60
C LEU A 46 -26.74 7.74 11.56
N GLY A 47 -26.67 7.39 10.27
CA GLY A 47 -27.34 8.16 9.20
C GLY A 47 -26.79 9.58 9.00
N GLY A 48 -25.48 9.78 9.17
CA GLY A 48 -24.81 11.06 8.91
C GLY A 48 -24.73 12.04 10.10
N GLN A 49 -25.14 11.63 11.30
CA GLN A 49 -24.80 12.39 12.50
C GLN A 49 -23.31 12.22 12.84
N PRO A 50 -22.57 13.29 13.15
CA PRO A 50 -21.18 13.18 13.53
C PRO A 50 -21.09 12.57 14.94
N SER A 51 -20.93 11.24 15.04
CA SER A 51 -20.31 10.69 16.24
C SER A 51 -18.80 10.90 16.11
N THR A 52 -18.26 11.64 17.07
CA THR A 52 -16.83 11.75 17.30
C THR A 52 -16.30 10.36 17.61
N ALA A 53 -15.09 10.08 17.14
CA ALA A 53 -14.37 8.84 17.44
C ALA A 53 -14.15 8.61 18.95
N ASP A 54 -14.50 9.61 19.77
CA ASP A 54 -14.41 9.65 21.22
C ASP A 54 -15.67 9.15 21.95
N ASP A 55 -16.82 8.99 21.27
CA ASP A 55 -18.07 8.50 21.88
C ASP A 55 -18.71 7.36 21.09
N TRP A 56 -18.57 6.15 21.65
CA TRP A 56 -19.15 4.91 21.12
C TRP A 56 -20.60 4.68 21.54
N GLY A 57 -21.14 5.45 22.50
CA GLY A 57 -22.47 5.26 23.07
C GLY A 57 -23.60 5.13 22.04
N PRO A 58 -23.71 6.05 21.06
CA PRO A 58 -24.75 6.00 20.03
C PRO A 58 -24.65 4.76 19.13
N ILE A 59 -23.43 4.33 18.78
CA ILE A 59 -23.20 3.13 17.97
C ILE A 59 -23.56 1.87 18.77
N ILE A 60 -23.25 1.84 20.07
CA ILE A 60 -23.62 0.73 20.95
C ILE A 60 -25.13 0.65 21.11
N GLU A 61 -25.83 1.78 21.25
CA GLU A 61 -27.29 1.78 21.34
C GLU A 61 -27.94 1.25 20.05
N ALA A 62 -27.45 1.70 18.89
CA ALA A 62 -27.91 1.21 17.59
C ALA A 62 -27.65 -0.30 17.42
N THR A 63 -26.45 -0.76 17.79
CA THR A 63 -26.05 -2.17 17.65
C THR A 63 -26.62 -3.10 18.72
N GLY A 64 -26.92 -2.60 19.92
CA GLY A 64 -27.45 -3.36 21.04
C GLY A 64 -28.86 -3.89 20.82
N ARG A 65 -29.59 -3.35 19.84
CA ARG A 65 -30.92 -3.84 19.42
C ARG A 65 -30.85 -5.08 18.51
N GLY A 66 -29.67 -5.42 17.98
CA GLY A 66 -29.46 -6.60 17.13
C GLY A 66 -30.26 -6.57 15.82
N ASP A 67 -30.69 -5.39 15.39
CA ASP A 67 -31.57 -5.22 14.23
C ASP A 67 -30.83 -5.52 12.92
N PRO A 68 -31.40 -6.34 12.00
CA PRO A 68 -30.79 -6.63 10.70
C PRO A 68 -30.37 -5.40 9.89
N GLU A 69 -31.09 -4.28 10.04
CA GLU A 69 -30.76 -3.01 9.38
C GLU A 69 -29.39 -2.47 9.85
N THR A 70 -29.10 -2.56 11.16
CA THR A 70 -27.83 -2.10 11.71
C THR A 70 -26.67 -2.97 11.26
N VAL A 71 -26.87 -4.29 11.16
CA VAL A 71 -25.87 -5.21 10.61
C VAL A 71 -25.63 -4.92 9.13
N GLY A 72 -26.68 -4.59 8.38
CA GLY A 72 -26.58 -4.12 6.99
C GLY A 72 -25.73 -2.86 6.87
N ALA A 73 -26.02 -1.85 7.68
CA ALA A 73 -25.26 -0.59 7.72
C ALA A 73 -23.77 -0.80 8.06
N ILE A 74 -23.46 -1.70 8.99
CA ILE A 74 -22.08 -2.06 9.32
C ILE A 74 -21.37 -2.72 8.12
N LYS A 75 -22.05 -3.61 7.40
CA LYS A 75 -21.47 -4.24 6.19
C LYS A 75 -21.23 -3.22 5.08
N GLU A 76 -22.14 -2.27 4.90
CA GLU A 76 -21.93 -1.15 3.98
C GLU A 76 -20.75 -0.28 4.39
N ALA A 77 -20.60 -0.01 5.69
CA ALA A 77 -19.45 0.73 6.22
C ALA A 77 -18.13 -0.01 5.95
N GLU A 78 -18.11 -1.33 6.13
CA GLU A 78 -16.95 -2.17 5.83
C GLU A 78 -16.58 -2.10 4.35
N ILE A 79 -17.56 -2.20 3.44
CA ILE A 79 -17.35 -2.08 2.00
C ILE A 79 -16.80 -0.68 1.66
N ALA A 80 -17.43 0.37 2.17
CA ALA A 80 -17.00 1.75 1.95
C ALA A 80 -15.57 2.01 2.45
N PHE A 81 -15.24 1.47 3.63
CA PHE A 81 -13.90 1.57 4.20
C PHE A 81 -12.85 0.85 3.33
N ARG A 82 -13.12 -0.38 2.89
CA ARG A 82 -12.22 -1.10 1.99
C ARG A 82 -12.01 -0.36 0.66
N HIS A 83 -13.08 0.20 0.09
CA HIS A 83 -12.98 1.03 -1.11
C HIS A 83 -12.10 2.25 -0.87
N ALA A 84 -12.33 3.02 0.19
CA ALA A 84 -11.54 4.19 0.51
C ALA A 84 -10.04 3.86 0.70
N VAL A 85 -9.73 2.74 1.35
CA VAL A 85 -8.36 2.24 1.51
C VAL A 85 -7.75 1.83 0.17
N LEU A 86 -8.50 1.13 -0.68
CA LEU A 86 -8.03 0.71 -2.00
C LEU A 86 -7.79 1.91 -2.92
N ASP A 87 -8.73 2.84 -2.97
CA ASP A 87 -8.64 4.06 -3.77
C ASP A 87 -7.41 4.89 -3.35
N SER A 88 -7.21 5.07 -2.04
CA SER A 88 -6.01 5.74 -1.52
C SER A 88 -4.72 5.04 -1.95
N ARG A 89 -4.69 3.70 -1.97
CA ARG A 89 -3.52 2.93 -2.45
C ARG A 89 -3.29 3.12 -3.95
N ILE A 90 -4.36 3.14 -4.75
CA ILE A 90 -4.30 3.38 -6.19
C ILE A 90 -3.79 4.79 -6.47
N ASP A 91 -4.26 5.79 -5.73
CA ASP A 91 -3.83 7.17 -5.88
C ASP A 91 -2.36 7.35 -5.47
N LEU A 92 -1.91 6.75 -4.37
CA LEU A 92 -0.49 6.72 -4.01
C LEU A 92 0.36 6.06 -5.10
N ALA A 93 -0.10 4.94 -5.68
CA ALA A 93 0.59 4.29 -6.78
C ALA A 93 0.64 5.18 -8.04
N ARG A 94 -0.45 5.90 -8.35
CA ARG A 94 -0.52 6.85 -9.45
C ARG A 94 0.43 8.03 -9.25
N ILE A 95 0.49 8.60 -8.05
CA ILE A 95 1.42 9.67 -7.70
C ILE A 95 2.86 9.20 -7.86
N ALA A 96 3.21 8.03 -7.34
CA ALA A 96 4.55 7.46 -7.47
C ALA A 96 4.92 7.10 -8.93
N ALA A 97 3.93 6.77 -9.77
CA ALA A 97 4.14 6.58 -11.20
C ALA A 97 4.34 7.91 -11.94
N ALA A 98 3.57 8.94 -11.57
CA ALA A 98 3.70 10.29 -12.13
C ALA A 98 5.07 10.91 -11.80
N ASP A 99 5.55 10.78 -10.56
CA ASP A 99 6.87 11.26 -10.14
C ASP A 99 8.01 10.64 -10.99
N ARG A 100 7.93 9.33 -11.25
CA ARG A 100 8.86 8.65 -12.16
C ARG A 100 8.76 9.15 -13.60
N ALA A 101 7.54 9.41 -14.08
CA ALA A 101 7.33 9.96 -15.42
C ALA A 101 7.92 11.37 -15.56
N ASP A 102 7.72 12.22 -14.55
CA ASP A 102 8.27 13.57 -14.51
C ASP A 102 9.80 13.56 -14.45
N ALA A 103 10.40 12.65 -13.66
CA ALA A 103 11.84 12.45 -13.62
C ALA A 103 12.42 12.08 -15.00
N ARG A 104 11.76 11.18 -15.74
CA ARG A 104 12.15 10.82 -17.12
C ARG A 104 11.92 11.97 -18.09
N ALA A 105 10.82 12.71 -17.96
CA ALA A 105 10.54 13.88 -18.80
C ALA A 105 11.61 14.96 -18.61
N ARG A 106 12.08 15.16 -17.37
CA ARG A 106 13.23 16.02 -17.06
C ARG A 106 14.48 15.53 -17.77
N GLU A 107 14.85 14.25 -17.63
CA GLU A 107 16.02 13.64 -18.29
C GLU A 107 16.01 13.91 -19.79
N VAL A 108 14.89 13.65 -20.47
CA VAL A 108 14.72 13.90 -21.90
C VAL A 108 14.87 15.39 -22.25
N LYS A 109 14.27 16.28 -21.44
CA LYS A 109 14.32 17.72 -21.66
C LYS A 109 15.71 18.32 -21.43
N THR A 110 16.41 17.86 -20.40
CA THR A 110 17.74 18.37 -20.02
C THR A 110 18.89 17.59 -20.67
N LYS A 111 18.59 16.49 -21.37
CA LYS A 111 19.57 15.54 -21.91
C LYS A 111 20.58 15.10 -20.85
N ASP A 112 20.10 14.86 -19.64
CA ASP A 112 20.96 14.48 -18.51
C ASP A 112 21.44 13.03 -18.69
N PRO A 113 22.75 12.78 -18.88
CA PRO A 113 23.26 11.42 -19.07
C PRO A 113 23.41 10.66 -17.75
N THR A 114 23.19 11.30 -16.60
CA THR A 114 23.46 10.73 -15.28
C THR A 114 22.69 9.42 -15.03
N PRO A 115 21.37 9.30 -15.33
CA PRO A 115 20.64 8.05 -15.15
C PRO A 115 21.20 6.91 -16.01
N ALA A 116 21.64 7.20 -17.24
CA ALA A 116 22.23 6.24 -18.16
C ALA A 116 23.58 5.73 -17.66
N ILE A 117 24.44 6.63 -17.18
CA ILE A 117 25.76 6.29 -16.64
C ILE A 117 25.62 5.46 -15.36
N LEU A 118 24.75 5.85 -14.43
CA LEU A 118 24.50 5.10 -13.20
C LEU A 118 23.88 3.73 -13.50
N GLY A 119 22.93 3.67 -14.42
CA GLY A 119 22.33 2.42 -14.87
C GLY A 119 23.37 1.47 -15.46
N MET A 120 24.21 1.96 -16.37
CA MET A 120 25.30 1.18 -16.96
C MET A 120 26.31 0.71 -15.90
N GLY A 121 26.64 1.55 -14.92
CA GLY A 121 27.51 1.19 -13.79
C GLY A 121 26.95 0.06 -12.94
N ILE A 122 25.66 0.11 -12.57
CA ILE A 122 25.00 -0.94 -11.78
C ILE A 122 24.92 -2.26 -12.57
N ILE A 123 24.49 -2.22 -13.84
CA ILE A 123 24.41 -3.41 -14.69
C ILE A 123 25.79 -4.03 -14.87
N SER A 124 26.79 -3.23 -15.19
CA SER A 124 28.17 -3.71 -15.39
C SER A 124 28.72 -4.29 -14.09
N GLY A 125 28.53 -3.61 -12.95
CA GLY A 125 28.93 -4.10 -11.64
C GLY A 125 28.30 -5.45 -11.30
N PHE A 126 27.02 -5.64 -11.58
CA PHE A 126 26.33 -6.91 -11.38
C PHE A 126 26.95 -8.05 -12.21
N PHE A 127 27.13 -7.86 -13.51
CA PHE A 127 27.74 -8.89 -14.36
C PHE A 127 29.20 -9.16 -13.99
N VAL A 128 29.97 -8.13 -13.63
CA VAL A 128 31.34 -8.28 -13.14
C VAL A 128 31.37 -9.13 -11.86
N THR A 129 30.50 -8.85 -10.89
CA THR A 129 30.38 -9.67 -9.66
C THR A 129 30.02 -11.12 -9.98
N LEU A 130 29.09 -11.36 -10.91
CA LEU A 130 28.75 -12.73 -11.33
C LEU A 130 29.94 -13.46 -11.97
N ILE A 131 30.68 -12.79 -12.85
CA ILE A 131 31.90 -13.35 -13.46
C ILE A 131 32.92 -13.71 -12.38
N PHE A 132 33.16 -12.81 -11.41
CA PHE A 132 34.08 -13.08 -10.30
C PHE A 132 33.63 -14.24 -9.42
N MET A 133 32.34 -14.39 -9.15
CA MET A 133 31.82 -15.52 -8.38
C MET A 133 31.99 -16.86 -9.10
N VAL A 134 31.94 -16.87 -10.44
CA VAL A 134 32.18 -18.08 -11.23
C VAL A 134 33.69 -18.36 -11.34
N ALA A 135 34.52 -17.32 -11.42
CA ALA A 135 35.95 -17.45 -11.68
C ALA A 135 36.81 -17.65 -10.41
N LEU A 136 36.37 -17.19 -9.24
CA LEU A 136 37.13 -17.23 -7.99
C LEU A 136 36.39 -17.98 -6.87
N PRO A 137 37.09 -18.80 -6.07
CA PRO A 137 36.49 -19.40 -4.88
C PRO A 137 36.15 -18.33 -3.85
N VAL A 138 34.94 -18.38 -3.31
CA VAL A 138 34.50 -17.48 -2.23
C VAL A 138 35.21 -17.89 -0.94
N PRO A 139 35.82 -16.96 -0.19
CA PRO A 139 36.47 -17.26 1.09
C PRO A 139 35.54 -17.98 2.07
N GLU A 140 36.09 -18.98 2.78
CA GLU A 140 35.34 -19.73 3.79
C GLU A 140 34.77 -18.79 4.87
N GLY A 141 33.49 -18.97 5.21
CA GLY A 141 32.77 -18.12 6.17
C GLY A 141 32.16 -16.83 5.59
N ALA A 142 32.50 -16.43 4.36
CA ALA A 142 31.96 -15.19 3.76
C ALA A 142 30.68 -15.40 2.91
N GLY A 143 30.30 -16.65 2.62
CA GLY A 143 29.22 -16.98 1.66
C GLY A 143 27.86 -16.34 1.97
N THR A 144 27.46 -16.30 3.23
CA THR A 144 26.18 -15.67 3.65
C THR A 144 26.19 -14.17 3.41
N MET A 145 27.27 -13.49 3.80
CA MET A 145 27.44 -12.04 3.59
C MET A 145 27.42 -11.72 2.10
N PHE A 146 28.16 -12.48 1.28
CA PHE A 146 28.17 -12.36 -0.17
C PHE A 146 26.79 -12.54 -0.79
N SER A 147 26.02 -13.54 -0.33
CA SER A 147 24.67 -13.80 -0.85
C SER A 147 23.69 -12.66 -0.54
N ILE A 148 23.77 -12.06 0.65
CA ILE A 148 22.98 -10.89 1.04
C ILE A 148 23.34 -9.69 0.14
N MET A 149 24.63 -9.42 -0.03
CA MET A 149 25.11 -8.31 -0.88
C MET A 149 24.72 -8.52 -2.35
N LEU A 150 24.81 -9.76 -2.86
CA LEU A 150 24.38 -10.11 -4.20
C LEU A 150 22.87 -9.90 -4.37
N GLY A 151 22.06 -10.26 -3.37
CA GLY A 151 20.62 -10.01 -3.37
C GLY A 151 20.28 -8.51 -3.44
N ALA A 152 21.01 -7.68 -2.70
CA ALA A 152 20.85 -6.23 -2.76
C ALA A 152 21.24 -5.68 -4.16
N LEU A 153 22.35 -6.16 -4.75
CA LEU A 153 22.79 -5.77 -6.09
C LEU A 153 21.81 -6.22 -7.17
N ALA A 154 21.24 -7.42 -7.05
CA ALA A 154 20.18 -7.92 -7.92
C ALA A 154 18.93 -7.03 -7.85
N THR A 155 18.56 -6.58 -6.64
CA THR A 155 17.43 -5.66 -6.43
C THR A 155 17.67 -4.31 -7.10
N MET A 156 18.89 -3.75 -6.97
CA MET A 156 19.26 -2.50 -7.67
C MET A 156 19.26 -2.66 -9.19
N THR A 157 19.77 -3.79 -9.69
CA THR A 157 19.74 -4.15 -11.12
C THR A 157 18.30 -4.23 -11.63
N ALA A 158 17.40 -4.88 -10.89
CA ALA A 158 15.98 -4.94 -11.23
C ALA A 158 15.33 -3.54 -11.22
N ALA A 159 15.71 -2.66 -10.29
CA ALA A 159 15.24 -1.28 -10.26
C ALA A 159 15.67 -0.49 -11.51
N VAL A 160 16.92 -0.65 -11.96
CA VAL A 160 17.41 -0.06 -13.22
C VAL A 160 16.63 -0.59 -14.41
N VAL A 161 16.45 -1.91 -14.51
CA VAL A 161 15.65 -2.52 -15.60
C VAL A 161 14.21 -2.01 -15.59
N ASN A 162 13.58 -1.90 -14.42
CA ASN A 162 12.24 -1.35 -14.28
C ASN A 162 12.18 0.14 -14.63
N TYR A 163 13.23 0.91 -14.34
CA TYR A 163 13.33 2.31 -14.75
C TYR A 163 13.36 2.47 -16.27
N TYR A 164 14.03 1.60 -17.02
CA TYR A 164 14.07 1.71 -18.49
C TYR A 164 12.91 1.00 -19.20
N PHE A 165 12.42 -0.12 -18.67
CA PHE A 165 11.49 -1.02 -19.38
C PHE A 165 10.14 -1.23 -18.68
N GLY A 166 9.97 -0.77 -17.43
CA GLY A 166 8.81 -1.10 -16.60
C GLY A 166 7.46 -0.64 -17.14
N SER A 167 7.38 0.57 -17.71
CA SER A 167 6.11 1.13 -18.20
C SER A 167 5.55 0.42 -19.44
N SER A 168 6.41 -0.25 -20.22
CA SER A 168 6.01 -0.99 -21.41
C SER A 168 5.28 -2.28 -21.06
N ALA A 169 5.72 -2.98 -20.02
CA ALA A 169 5.06 -4.20 -19.52
C ALA A 169 3.71 -3.89 -18.88
N GLU A 170 3.64 -2.83 -18.07
CA GLU A 170 2.42 -2.43 -17.36
C GLU A 170 1.32 -1.94 -18.34
N SER A 171 1.71 -1.24 -19.41
CA SER A 171 0.80 -0.81 -20.47
C SER A 171 0.23 -1.98 -21.28
N ALA A 172 1.04 -3.01 -21.56
CA ALA A 172 0.59 -4.22 -22.24
C ALA A 172 -0.42 -5.02 -21.39
N VAL A 173 -0.16 -5.13 -20.08
CA VAL A 173 -1.07 -5.76 -19.12
C VAL A 173 -2.40 -4.99 -19.04
N LYS A 174 -2.34 -3.65 -18.92
CA LYS A 174 -3.55 -2.80 -18.89
C LYS A 174 -4.39 -2.95 -20.17
N THR A 175 -3.74 -2.95 -21.33
CA THR A 175 -4.42 -3.12 -22.62
C THR A 175 -5.09 -4.49 -22.73
N ARG A 176 -4.44 -5.56 -22.24
CA ARG A 176 -5.02 -6.90 -22.21
C ARG A 176 -6.24 -7.02 -21.29
N LEU A 177 -6.19 -6.42 -20.11
CA LEU A 177 -7.31 -6.42 -19.17
C LEU A 177 -8.52 -5.66 -19.73
N ILE A 178 -8.30 -4.49 -20.35
CA ILE A 178 -9.36 -3.70 -20.98
C ILE A 178 -9.90 -4.39 -22.25
N GLY A 179 -9.04 -5.05 -23.03
CA GLY A 179 -9.43 -5.80 -24.21
C GLY A 179 -10.23 -7.07 -23.92
N GLY A 180 -10.02 -7.71 -22.77
CA GLY A 180 -10.78 -8.88 -22.32
C GLY A 180 -12.12 -8.57 -21.65
N LEU A 181 -12.45 -7.29 -21.44
CA LEU A 181 -13.71 -6.81 -20.86
C LEU A 181 -14.77 -6.45 -21.92
N ARG A 182 -14.54 -6.83 -23.19
CA ARG A 182 -15.45 -6.62 -24.32
C ARG A 182 -15.98 -7.93 -24.86
#